data_AF-A0A349WI27-F1
#
_entry.id   AF-A0A349WI27-F1
#
_cell.length_a   1.000
_cell.length_b   1.000
_cell.length_c   1.000
_cell.angle_alpha   90.00
_cell.angle_beta   90.00
_cell.angle_gamma   90.00
#
_symmetry.space_group_name_H-M   'P 1'
#
loop_
_entity.id
_entity.type
_entity.pdbx_description
1 polymer ?
#
loop_
_entity_poly.entity_id
_entity_poly.type
_entity_poly.pdbx_seq_one_letter_code
_entity_poly.pdbx_strand_id
1 'polypeptide(L)'
;MYNMKLFFWLCFPFFFLVGNENKNPPSENQEPKTDTLASVDHQLSQPNRIPPDFNREVRSILENTCISCHGVDSQKGGLRLDTLDFALLGGDSGPALVPSNVRESILLERIHLPSDDDEAMPPKDGPLSTHQKEILGRWVATGANWPKGVQLAEISDQGLALRIKSYDKKLRSIHAYPSSISLKTEKDFNSIVLVATYSDDVTRDVTFESKAWVEDSSIVEFKDRILTPKKDGKTKLIVQFQNQKIEVPINVEGSSTPRPVSFKLDVMPVFMKAGCNTGSCHGSARGQDRFMLSLFGYDPEGDHYRITREQGTRRINLAIPEESMLVEKAIGTVPHTGGKLFSHGSDHWKTLVGWLKDGAQKDPK
;
A
#
# COMPACT_ATOMS: atom_id res chain seq x y z
N MET A 1 -9.28 -57.78 -0.71
CA MET A 1 -9.02 -58.89 0.22
C MET A 1 -9.66 -58.55 1.55
N TYR A 2 -10.71 -59.29 1.89
CA TYR A 2 -11.41 -59.24 3.18
C TYR A 2 -10.43 -59.51 4.33
N ASN A 3 -10.59 -58.85 5.48
CA ASN A 3 -10.43 -59.57 6.74
C ASN A 3 -11.28 -58.98 7.87
N MET A 4 -12.07 -59.89 8.40
CA MET A 4 -13.13 -59.78 9.40
C MET A 4 -12.56 -60.40 10.69
N LYS A 5 -12.80 -59.80 11.85
CA LYS A 5 -12.72 -60.51 13.14
C LYS A 5 -13.86 -60.06 14.06
N LEU A 6 -14.83 -60.97 14.18
CA LEU A 6 -15.77 -61.11 15.29
C LEU A 6 -15.07 -61.79 16.49
N PHE A 7 -15.74 -61.75 17.65
CA PHE A 7 -15.80 -62.67 18.82
C PHE A 7 -15.87 -61.81 20.10
N PHE A 8 -16.67 -62.05 21.13
CA PHE A 8 -17.79 -62.96 21.38
C PHE A 8 -18.47 -62.51 22.70
N TRP A 9 -19.67 -63.01 22.89
CA TRP A 9 -20.67 -62.80 23.95
C TRP A 9 -20.27 -63.36 25.33
N LEU A 10 -20.82 -62.81 26.42
CA LEU A 10 -21.08 -63.54 27.68
C LEU A 10 -22.32 -62.96 28.39
N CYS A 11 -23.39 -63.75 28.42
CA CYS A 11 -24.55 -63.66 29.33
C CYS A 11 -24.26 -64.43 30.63
N PHE A 12 -24.97 -64.12 31.73
CA PHE A 12 -25.74 -64.99 32.67
C PHE A 12 -26.14 -64.20 33.97
N PRO A 13 -27.09 -64.62 34.85
CA PRO A 13 -28.39 -63.95 35.02
C PRO A 13 -28.94 -63.85 36.49
N PHE A 14 -30.22 -63.41 36.63
CA PHE A 14 -31.27 -63.81 37.60
C PHE A 14 -31.13 -63.55 39.13
N PHE A 15 -32.04 -62.79 39.76
CA PHE A 15 -33.30 -63.22 40.44
C PHE A 15 -33.95 -62.09 41.29
N PHE A 16 -35.28 -62.14 41.40
CA PHE A 16 -36.26 -61.25 42.07
C PHE A 16 -36.12 -61.11 43.60
N LEU A 17 -36.55 -59.98 44.18
CA LEU A 17 -37.57 -59.92 45.25
C LEU A 17 -38.16 -58.51 45.49
N VAL A 18 -39.31 -58.47 46.16
CA VAL A 18 -40.41 -57.47 46.19
C VAL A 18 -40.35 -56.48 47.37
N GLY A 19 -40.96 -55.29 47.20
CA GLY A 19 -41.59 -54.44 48.25
C GLY A 19 -40.83 -53.16 48.65
N ASN A 20 -41.42 -52.00 48.97
CA ASN A 20 -42.77 -51.46 48.90
C ASN A 20 -42.68 -49.92 49.14
N GLU A 21 -43.57 -49.16 48.50
CA GLU A 21 -44.11 -47.82 48.83
C GLU A 21 -43.21 -46.69 49.39
N ASN A 22 -43.15 -45.57 48.66
CA ASN A 22 -43.75 -44.36 49.23
C ASN A 22 -44.33 -43.43 48.16
N LYS A 23 -45.53 -42.92 48.47
CA LYS A 23 -46.49 -42.27 47.58
C LYS A 23 -46.21 -40.77 47.44
N ASN A 24 -46.40 -40.23 46.22
CA ASN A 24 -47.22 -39.04 45.99
C ASN A 24 -47.69 -38.98 44.52
N PRO A 25 -48.92 -38.50 44.26
CA PRO A 25 -49.64 -38.69 42.99
C PRO A 25 -49.28 -37.65 41.91
N PRO A 26 -49.67 -37.91 40.63
CA PRO A 26 -49.22 -37.14 39.48
C PRO A 26 -50.12 -35.93 39.21
N SER A 27 -49.52 -34.88 38.68
CA SER A 27 -50.24 -33.81 37.97
C SER A 27 -49.87 -33.87 36.49
N GLU A 28 -50.92 -33.87 35.70
CA GLU A 28 -51.02 -34.21 34.30
C GLU A 28 -50.81 -32.98 33.39
N ASN A 29 -50.11 -33.21 32.28
CA ASN A 29 -50.14 -32.53 30.99
C ASN A 29 -50.03 -30.99 30.90
N GLN A 30 -48.92 -30.55 30.32
CA GLN A 30 -48.92 -29.68 29.13
C GLN A 30 -47.52 -29.67 28.47
N GLU A 31 -47.35 -30.40 27.37
CA GLU A 31 -46.41 -30.02 26.30
C GLU A 31 -47.14 -29.10 25.31
N PRO A 32 -46.47 -28.37 24.38
CA PRO A 32 -45.03 -28.17 24.18
C PRO A 32 -44.67 -26.68 23.95
N LYS A 33 -43.38 -26.35 23.83
CA LYS A 33 -42.86 -25.45 22.77
C LYS A 33 -41.34 -25.33 22.80
N THR A 34 -40.77 -25.87 21.74
CA THR A 34 -39.50 -25.50 21.11
C THR A 34 -39.36 -23.98 20.99
N ASP A 35 -38.47 -23.39 21.78
CA ASP A 35 -37.98 -22.01 21.58
C ASP A 35 -36.62 -21.84 22.28
N THR A 36 -35.57 -22.45 21.71
CA THR A 36 -34.17 -22.22 22.12
C THR A 36 -33.29 -21.79 20.94
N LEU A 37 -33.88 -21.11 19.96
CA LEU A 37 -33.15 -20.40 18.90
C LEU A 37 -33.46 -18.89 18.85
N ALA A 38 -34.42 -18.40 19.63
CA ALA A 38 -34.77 -16.97 19.69
C ALA A 38 -34.08 -16.19 20.83
N SER A 39 -33.39 -16.86 21.76
CA SER A 39 -32.77 -16.20 22.93
C SER A 39 -31.34 -15.72 22.70
N VAL A 40 -30.74 -16.01 21.54
CA VAL A 40 -29.44 -15.45 21.13
C VAL A 40 -29.61 -14.09 20.42
N ASP A 41 -30.80 -13.82 19.88
CA ASP A 41 -31.09 -12.61 19.08
C ASP A 41 -31.32 -11.33 19.91
N HIS A 42 -31.43 -11.42 21.23
CA HIS A 42 -31.62 -10.21 22.07
C HIS A 42 -30.31 -9.67 22.68
N GLN A 43 -29.20 -10.42 22.65
CA GLN A 43 -28.00 -10.01 23.41
C GLN A 43 -26.90 -9.35 22.57
N LEU A 44 -27.07 -9.28 21.25
CA LEU A 44 -26.19 -8.53 20.33
C LEU A 44 -26.80 -7.20 19.84
N SER A 45 -27.98 -6.82 20.32
CA SER A 45 -28.75 -5.73 19.70
C SER A 45 -28.56 -4.33 20.28
N GLN A 46 -27.73 -4.09 21.30
CA GLN A 46 -27.24 -2.72 21.61
C GLN A 46 -25.97 -2.73 22.51
N PRO A 47 -24.78 -2.46 21.97
CA PRO A 47 -23.77 -1.70 22.70
C PRO A 47 -23.42 -0.41 21.94
N ASN A 48 -23.78 0.73 22.54
CA ASN A 48 -23.37 2.10 22.19
C ASN A 48 -23.76 2.64 20.79
N ARG A 49 -24.86 3.40 20.74
CA ARG A 49 -25.34 4.15 19.57
C ARG A 49 -24.48 5.34 19.14
N ILE A 50 -23.43 5.67 19.90
CA ILE A 50 -22.58 6.83 19.60
C ILE A 50 -21.56 6.39 18.53
N PRO A 51 -21.61 6.95 17.32
CA PRO A 51 -20.60 6.68 16.30
C PRO A 51 -19.22 7.11 16.83
N PRO A 52 -18.18 6.26 16.72
CA PRO A 52 -16.83 6.66 17.08
C PRO A 52 -16.33 7.81 16.19
N ASP A 53 -15.44 8.64 16.72
CA ASP A 53 -14.76 9.67 15.94
C ASP A 53 -13.82 8.98 14.94
N PHE A 54 -14.10 9.14 13.65
CA PHE A 54 -13.29 8.52 12.61
C PHE A 54 -11.83 8.95 12.68
N ASN A 55 -11.52 10.23 12.88
CA ASN A 55 -10.15 10.73 12.82
C ASN A 55 -9.34 10.38 14.05
N ARG A 56 -9.99 10.29 15.22
CA ARG A 56 -9.31 10.02 16.49
C ARG A 56 -9.24 8.52 16.82
N GLU A 57 -10.36 7.81 16.67
CA GLU A 57 -10.51 6.42 17.09
C GLU A 57 -10.27 5.45 15.92
N VAL A 58 -11.09 5.51 14.87
CA VAL A 58 -11.09 4.52 13.78
C VAL A 58 -9.80 4.57 12.97
N ARG A 59 -9.41 5.78 12.52
CA ARG A 59 -8.23 6.04 11.71
C ARG A 59 -6.96 5.54 12.39
N SER A 60 -6.81 5.80 13.69
CA SER A 60 -5.64 5.39 14.46
C SER A 60 -5.43 3.88 14.41
N ILE A 61 -6.51 3.11 14.49
CA ILE A 61 -6.46 1.64 14.42
C ILE A 61 -6.11 1.19 13.00
N LEU A 62 -6.81 1.70 11.99
CA LEU A 62 -6.59 1.28 10.61
C LEU A 62 -5.16 1.61 10.14
N GLU A 63 -4.66 2.82 10.40
CA GLU A 63 -3.33 3.28 9.97
C GLU A 63 -2.20 2.54 10.68
N ASN A 64 -2.34 2.23 11.96
CA ASN A 64 -1.28 1.61 12.74
C ASN A 64 -1.25 0.08 12.57
N THR A 65 -2.40 -0.54 12.28
CA THR A 65 -2.52 -2.01 12.29
C THR A 65 -2.80 -2.62 10.91
N CYS A 66 -3.52 -1.92 10.03
CA CYS A 66 -4.02 -2.52 8.78
C CYS A 66 -3.23 -2.08 7.54
N ILE A 67 -2.83 -0.80 7.45
CA ILE A 67 -2.34 -0.21 6.19
C ILE A 67 -0.98 -0.77 5.74
N SER A 68 -0.12 -1.24 6.64
CA SER A 68 1.18 -1.83 6.25
C SER A 68 1.05 -3.07 5.35
N CYS A 69 -0.07 -3.80 5.44
CA CYS A 69 -0.36 -4.98 4.63
C CYS A 69 -1.51 -4.79 3.60
N HIS A 70 -2.36 -3.78 3.80
CA HIS A 70 -3.53 -3.49 2.97
C HIS A 70 -3.56 -2.01 2.53
N GLY A 71 -2.42 -1.46 2.17
CA GLY A 71 -2.23 -0.07 1.77
C GLY A 71 -1.90 0.09 0.28
N VAL A 72 -1.36 1.25 -0.10
CA VAL A 72 -0.91 1.52 -1.47
C VAL A 72 0.24 0.57 -1.86
N ASP A 73 1.19 0.37 -0.95
CA ASP A 73 2.43 -0.36 -1.23
C ASP A 73 2.32 -1.88 -1.11
N SER A 74 1.27 -2.38 -0.45
CA SER A 74 1.05 -3.80 -0.18
C SER A 74 -0.44 -4.11 -0.09
N GLN A 75 -0.90 -5.11 -0.83
CA GLN A 75 -2.32 -5.46 -0.98
C GLN A 75 -2.51 -6.96 -0.76
N LYS A 76 -2.25 -7.44 0.46
CA LYS A 76 -2.41 -8.87 0.78
C LYS A 76 -3.86 -9.29 0.62
N GLY A 77 -4.08 -10.47 0.04
CA GLY A 77 -5.42 -10.98 -0.28
C GLY A 77 -6.20 -10.08 -1.23
N GLY A 78 -5.50 -9.35 -2.12
CA GLY A 78 -6.11 -8.42 -3.07
C GLY A 78 -6.78 -7.20 -2.44
N LEU A 79 -6.64 -7.02 -1.12
CA LEU A 79 -7.38 -6.01 -0.36
C LEU A 79 -6.56 -4.72 -0.19
N ARG A 80 -7.21 -3.59 -0.48
CA ARG A 80 -6.70 -2.24 -0.25
C ARG A 80 -7.69 -1.46 0.66
N LEU A 81 -7.21 -0.93 1.79
CA LEU A 81 -8.02 -0.32 2.86
C LEU A 81 -7.68 1.16 3.11
N ASP A 82 -6.86 1.78 2.28
CA ASP A 82 -6.43 3.18 2.47
C ASP A 82 -7.48 4.21 2.02
N THR A 83 -8.52 3.81 1.28
CA THR A 83 -9.65 4.68 0.91
C THR A 83 -10.97 3.93 1.07
N LEU A 84 -12.08 4.68 1.21
CA LEU A 84 -13.42 4.09 1.27
C LEU A 84 -13.73 3.25 0.03
N ASP A 85 -13.44 3.76 -1.18
CA ASP A 85 -13.80 3.07 -2.43
C ASP A 85 -13.13 1.69 -2.52
N PHE A 86 -11.85 1.59 -2.14
CA PHE A 86 -11.16 0.31 -2.09
C PHE A 86 -11.64 -0.58 -0.95
N ALA A 87 -11.94 -0.03 0.23
CA ALA A 87 -12.47 -0.80 1.35
C ALA A 87 -13.85 -1.41 1.04
N LEU A 88 -14.69 -0.71 0.27
CA LEU A 88 -15.99 -1.20 -0.20
C LEU A 88 -15.85 -2.22 -1.33
N LEU A 89 -14.87 -2.05 -2.23
CA LEU A 89 -14.58 -3.02 -3.28
C LEU A 89 -14.21 -4.39 -2.71
N GLY A 90 -13.47 -4.39 -1.58
CA GLY A 90 -13.04 -5.61 -0.91
C GLY A 90 -11.81 -6.24 -1.55
N GLY A 91 -11.56 -7.50 -1.22
CA GLY A 91 -10.43 -8.28 -1.71
C GLY A 91 -10.87 -9.65 -2.22
N ASP A 92 -9.92 -10.58 -2.29
CA ASP A 92 -10.14 -11.93 -2.84
C ASP A 92 -11.22 -12.72 -2.08
N SER A 93 -11.45 -12.39 -0.80
CA SER A 93 -12.44 -13.04 0.07
C SER A 93 -13.83 -12.41 0.00
N GLY A 94 -14.02 -11.29 -0.72
CA GLY A 94 -15.28 -10.56 -0.80
C GLY A 94 -15.23 -9.16 -0.18
N PRO A 95 -16.39 -8.55 0.14
CA PRO A 95 -16.46 -7.18 0.62
C PRO A 95 -15.82 -7.06 2.01
N ALA A 96 -14.76 -6.27 2.13
CA ALA A 96 -14.10 -6.06 3.41
C ALA A 96 -14.96 -5.24 4.37
N LEU A 97 -15.70 -4.26 3.83
CA LEU A 97 -16.52 -3.32 4.59
C LEU A 97 -17.91 -3.21 3.96
N VAL A 98 -18.95 -3.52 4.74
CA VAL A 98 -20.35 -3.29 4.36
C VAL A 98 -20.99 -2.33 5.37
N PRO A 99 -21.21 -1.06 5.00
CA PRO A 99 -21.80 -0.07 5.89
C PRO A 99 -23.11 -0.53 6.52
N SER A 100 -23.24 -0.36 7.84
CA SER A 100 -24.40 -0.80 8.64
C SER A 100 -24.61 -2.32 8.72
N ASN A 101 -23.76 -3.15 8.10
CA ASN A 101 -23.84 -4.60 8.18
C ASN A 101 -22.55 -5.19 8.77
N VAL A 102 -22.57 -5.36 10.08
CA VAL A 102 -21.46 -5.97 10.83
C VAL A 102 -21.18 -7.41 10.40
N ARG A 103 -22.23 -8.18 10.07
CA ARG A 103 -22.12 -9.61 9.75
C ARG A 103 -21.52 -9.87 8.37
N GLU A 104 -21.79 -8.99 7.41
CA GLU A 104 -21.24 -9.10 6.05
C GLU A 104 -19.89 -8.40 5.89
N SER A 105 -19.42 -7.69 6.91
CA SER A 105 -18.11 -7.03 6.88
C SER A 105 -16.99 -8.00 7.26
N ILE A 106 -16.34 -8.59 6.27
CA ILE A 106 -15.25 -9.58 6.46
C ILE A 106 -14.12 -9.01 7.33
N LEU A 107 -13.85 -7.70 7.26
CA LEU A 107 -12.89 -7.06 8.16
C LEU A 107 -13.19 -7.37 9.63
N LEU A 108 -14.46 -7.31 10.04
CA LEU A 108 -14.85 -7.59 11.42
C LEU A 108 -14.78 -9.08 11.75
N GLU A 109 -15.10 -9.96 10.80
CA GLU A 109 -14.92 -11.40 10.98
C GLU A 109 -13.45 -11.74 11.27
N ARG A 110 -12.54 -11.29 10.40
CA ARG A 110 -11.10 -11.61 10.46
C ARG A 110 -10.41 -11.12 11.73
N ILE A 111 -10.81 -9.96 12.27
CA ILE A 111 -10.24 -9.45 13.54
C ILE A 111 -10.77 -10.17 14.78
N HIS A 112 -11.88 -10.91 14.67
CA HIS A 112 -12.46 -11.68 15.78
C HIS A 112 -12.04 -13.15 15.77
N LEU A 113 -11.38 -13.63 14.71
CA LEU A 113 -10.80 -14.96 14.67
C LEU A 113 -9.78 -15.18 15.80
N PRO A 114 -9.62 -16.44 16.27
CA PRO A 114 -8.55 -16.82 17.19
C PRO A 114 -7.18 -16.44 16.65
N SER A 115 -6.25 -16.06 17.53
CA SER A 115 -4.91 -15.59 17.10
C SER A 115 -4.03 -16.64 16.44
N ASP A 116 -4.38 -17.92 16.57
CA ASP A 116 -3.73 -19.07 15.94
C ASP A 116 -4.37 -19.46 14.59
N ASP A 117 -5.42 -18.77 14.16
CA ASP A 117 -6.04 -18.96 12.86
C ASP A 117 -5.20 -18.25 11.77
N ASP A 118 -4.90 -18.96 10.67
CA ASP A 118 -4.12 -18.43 9.54
C ASP A 118 -4.83 -17.25 8.83
N GLU A 119 -6.14 -17.14 8.99
CA GLU A 119 -6.97 -16.07 8.46
C GLU A 119 -7.12 -14.90 9.42
N ALA A 120 -6.65 -15.02 10.66
CA ALA A 120 -6.76 -13.97 11.66
C ALA A 120 -5.94 -12.74 11.27
N MET A 121 -6.56 -11.57 11.47
CA MET A 121 -5.94 -10.29 11.19
C MET A 121 -5.84 -9.44 12.46
N PRO A 122 -4.68 -8.81 12.72
CA PRO A 122 -3.45 -8.87 11.95
C PRO A 122 -2.64 -10.16 12.23
N PRO A 123 -1.84 -10.64 11.25
CA PRO A 123 -1.02 -11.85 11.41
C PRO A 123 0.28 -11.60 12.18
N LYS A 124 0.67 -10.32 12.29
CA LYS A 124 1.83 -9.83 13.04
C LYS A 124 1.33 -8.85 14.09
N ASP A 125 2.03 -8.72 15.22
CA ASP A 125 1.71 -7.84 16.35
C ASP A 125 0.51 -8.25 17.24
N GLY A 126 -0.06 -9.44 16.99
CA GLY A 126 -1.10 -10.03 17.81
C GLY A 126 -2.49 -9.44 17.59
N PRO A 127 -3.55 -10.04 18.16
CA PRO A 127 -4.92 -9.60 17.92
C PRO A 127 -5.13 -8.17 18.43
N LEU A 128 -5.99 -7.40 17.75
CA LEU A 128 -6.48 -6.12 18.26
C LEU A 128 -7.00 -6.28 19.70
N SER A 129 -6.83 -5.25 20.53
CA SER A 129 -7.47 -5.22 21.84
C SER A 129 -8.99 -5.26 21.71
N THR A 130 -9.70 -5.77 22.73
CA THR A 130 -11.16 -5.79 22.77
C THR A 130 -11.76 -4.41 22.49
N HIS A 131 -11.16 -3.36 23.05
CA HIS A 131 -11.60 -1.99 22.84
C HIS A 131 -11.47 -1.52 21.38
N GLN A 132 -10.37 -1.87 20.69
CA GLN A 132 -10.21 -1.54 19.27
C GLN A 132 -11.22 -2.30 18.41
N LYS A 133 -11.46 -3.58 18.70
CA LYS A 133 -12.49 -4.38 18.01
C LYS A 133 -13.88 -3.76 18.19
N GLU A 134 -14.21 -3.31 19.41
CA GLU A 134 -15.46 -2.60 19.71
C GLU A 134 -15.60 -1.28 18.95
N ILE A 135 -14.52 -0.49 18.83
CA ILE A 135 -14.52 0.75 18.04
C ILE A 135 -14.84 0.45 16.57
N LEU A 136 -14.15 -0.52 15.97
CA LEU A 136 -14.39 -0.89 14.57
C LEU A 136 -15.80 -1.46 14.38
N GLY A 137 -16.27 -2.32 15.29
CA GLY A 137 -17.63 -2.86 15.28
C GLY A 137 -18.70 -1.76 15.32
N ARG A 138 -18.58 -0.80 16.24
CA ARG A 138 -19.49 0.35 16.32
C ARG A 138 -19.41 1.24 15.08
N TRP A 139 -18.22 1.48 14.56
CA TRP A 139 -18.02 2.27 13.35
C TRP A 139 -18.79 1.67 12.18
N VAL A 140 -18.64 0.36 11.92
CA VAL A 140 -19.39 -0.33 10.87
C VAL A 140 -20.90 -0.31 11.14
N ALA A 141 -21.32 -0.63 12.37
CA ALA A 141 -22.72 -0.64 12.76
C ALA A 141 -23.43 0.72 12.60
N THR A 142 -22.68 1.82 12.73
CA THR A 142 -23.18 3.20 12.55
C THR A 142 -22.99 3.75 11.14
N GLY A 143 -22.79 2.86 10.16
CA GLY A 143 -22.75 3.20 8.74
C GLY A 143 -21.35 3.44 8.18
N ALA A 144 -20.30 3.04 8.91
CA ALA A 144 -18.90 3.11 8.47
C ALA A 144 -18.52 4.50 7.90
N ASN A 145 -18.99 5.57 8.54
CA ASN A 145 -18.82 6.92 8.01
C ASN A 145 -17.33 7.25 7.83
N TRP A 146 -16.93 7.45 6.57
CA TRP A 146 -15.58 7.76 6.16
C TRP A 146 -15.56 9.15 5.53
N PRO A 147 -14.76 10.11 6.04
CA PRO A 147 -14.78 11.46 5.50
C PRO A 147 -14.31 11.49 4.03
N LYS A 148 -15.09 12.15 3.17
CA LYS A 148 -14.75 12.30 1.75
C LYS A 148 -13.35 12.89 1.56
N GLY A 149 -12.57 12.27 0.66
CA GLY A 149 -11.21 12.70 0.31
C GLY A 149 -10.13 12.35 1.33
N VAL A 150 -10.43 11.50 2.32
CA VAL A 150 -9.43 10.95 3.24
C VAL A 150 -8.84 9.68 2.64
N GLN A 151 -7.51 9.69 2.50
CA GLN A 151 -6.68 8.53 2.25
C GLN A 151 -5.81 8.27 3.48
N LEU A 152 -5.85 7.05 4.01
CA LEU A 152 -5.05 6.60 5.14
C LEU A 152 -3.62 6.29 4.68
N ALA A 153 -2.67 6.38 5.61
CA ALA A 153 -1.31 5.90 5.41
C ALA A 153 -0.82 5.19 6.67
N GLU A 154 0.15 4.30 6.51
CA GLU A 154 0.77 3.64 7.64
C GLU A 154 1.33 4.68 8.62
N ILE A 155 1.09 4.45 9.91
CA ILE A 155 1.66 5.27 10.98
C ILE A 155 2.39 4.39 11.99
N SER A 156 3.62 4.78 12.32
CA SER A 156 4.39 4.13 13.39
C SER A 156 3.81 4.44 14.77
N ASP A 157 4.10 3.59 15.76
CA ASP A 157 3.67 3.80 17.14
C ASP A 157 4.13 5.16 17.69
N GLN A 158 5.35 5.58 17.34
CA GLN A 158 5.86 6.90 17.71
C GLN A 158 5.03 8.02 17.06
N GLY A 159 4.72 7.89 15.77
CA GLY A 159 3.88 8.85 15.05
C GLY A 159 2.48 8.95 15.65
N LEU A 160 1.88 7.81 15.99
CA LEU A 160 0.57 7.75 16.64
C LEU A 160 0.58 8.35 18.04
N ALA A 161 1.61 8.08 18.84
CA ALA A 161 1.77 8.67 20.16
C ALA A 161 1.89 10.21 20.08
N LEU A 162 2.62 10.74 19.09
CA LEU A 162 2.70 12.18 18.83
C LEU A 162 1.35 12.75 18.38
N ARG A 163 0.59 12.00 17.58
CA ARG A 163 -0.78 12.38 17.20
C ARG A 163 -1.69 12.52 18.41
N ILE A 164 -1.73 11.51 19.27
CA ILE A 164 -2.56 11.51 20.47
C ILE A 164 -2.18 12.68 21.39
N LYS A 165 -0.88 12.94 21.58
CA LYS A 165 -0.41 14.10 22.35
C LYS A 165 -0.83 15.46 21.78
N SER A 166 -1.17 15.53 20.49
CA SER A 166 -1.61 16.77 19.84
C SER A 166 -3.12 17.01 19.86
N TYR A 167 -3.91 16.04 20.31
CA TYR A 167 -5.37 16.08 20.26
C TYR A 167 -6.02 17.25 21.00
N ASP A 168 -5.41 17.69 22.10
CA ASP A 168 -5.95 18.79 22.91
C ASP A 168 -5.22 20.12 22.64
N LYS A 169 -4.31 20.12 21.65
CA LYS A 169 -3.55 21.31 21.26
C LYS A 169 -4.33 22.11 20.22
N LYS A 170 -4.29 23.43 20.36
CA LYS A 170 -4.94 24.33 19.41
C LYS A 170 -4.08 24.49 18.15
N LEU A 171 -4.67 24.25 16.98
CA LEU A 171 -4.01 24.50 15.69
C LEU A 171 -3.75 26.00 15.49
N ARG A 172 -2.51 26.36 15.18
CA ARG A 172 -2.06 27.74 14.90
C ARG A 172 -1.96 28.00 13.41
N SER A 173 -1.25 27.16 12.65
CA SER A 173 -1.11 27.29 11.20
C SER A 173 -0.90 25.93 10.50
N ILE A 174 -1.11 25.90 9.18
CA ILE A 174 -0.70 24.80 8.31
C ILE A 174 0.12 25.34 7.12
N HIS A 175 1.12 24.58 6.69
CA HIS A 175 2.01 24.93 5.57
C HIS A 175 2.24 23.72 4.66
N ALA A 176 2.11 23.91 3.36
CA ALA A 176 2.45 22.89 2.35
C ALA A 176 3.85 23.13 1.79
N TYR A 177 4.54 22.01 1.53
CA TYR A 177 5.85 21.96 0.91
C TYR A 177 5.83 21.01 -0.29
N PRO A 178 6.14 21.47 -1.51
CA PRO A 178 6.40 22.86 -1.86
C PRO A 178 5.14 23.74 -1.77
N SER A 179 5.31 25.07 -1.69
CA SER A 179 4.20 26.03 -1.65
C SER A 179 3.57 26.31 -3.02
N SER A 180 4.23 25.89 -4.10
CA SER A 180 3.72 25.84 -5.47
C SER A 180 4.37 24.68 -6.23
N ILE A 181 3.71 24.20 -7.27
CA ILE A 181 4.16 23.05 -8.06
C ILE A 181 4.23 23.44 -9.53
N SER A 182 5.31 23.03 -10.18
CA SER A 182 5.45 23.08 -11.63
C SER A 182 5.67 21.66 -12.12
N LEU A 183 4.82 21.20 -13.04
CA LEU A 183 4.99 19.94 -13.74
C LEU A 183 5.39 20.24 -15.19
N LYS A 184 6.52 19.69 -15.60
CA LYS A 184 7.12 19.87 -16.93
C LYS A 184 7.37 18.50 -17.53
N THR A 185 6.78 18.21 -18.68
CA THR A 185 6.82 16.91 -19.39
C THR A 185 5.73 15.91 -18.98
N GLU A 186 5.46 14.97 -19.88
CA GLU A 186 4.46 13.89 -19.74
C GLU A 186 4.68 13.00 -18.51
N LYS A 187 5.95 12.79 -18.11
CA LYS A 187 6.32 11.88 -17.02
C LYS A 187 6.68 12.58 -15.71
N ASP A 188 6.39 13.88 -15.61
CA ASP A 188 6.67 14.60 -14.38
C ASP A 188 5.70 14.20 -13.27
N PHE A 189 6.12 14.37 -12.03
CA PHE A 189 5.27 14.12 -10.89
C PHE A 189 5.68 14.97 -9.69
N ASN A 190 4.74 15.18 -8.77
CA ASN A 190 5.04 15.86 -7.52
C ASN A 190 4.16 15.33 -6.38
N SER A 191 4.57 15.57 -5.15
CA SER A 191 3.82 15.27 -3.94
C SER A 191 4.01 16.41 -2.96
N ILE A 192 3.07 16.58 -2.04
CA ILE A 192 3.18 17.60 -1.00
C ILE A 192 3.45 16.97 0.36
N VAL A 193 4.13 17.73 1.23
CA VAL A 193 4.15 17.53 2.66
C VAL A 193 3.36 18.67 3.31
N LEU A 194 2.40 18.34 4.17
CA LEU A 194 1.64 19.31 4.95
C LEU A 194 2.11 19.28 6.40
N VAL A 195 2.60 20.41 6.91
CA VAL A 195 3.03 20.57 8.30
C VAL A 195 2.03 21.45 9.04
N ALA A 196 1.51 20.95 10.16
CA ALA A 196 0.70 21.72 11.10
C ALA A 196 1.56 22.22 12.25
N THR A 197 1.36 23.48 12.65
CA THR A 197 1.97 24.10 13.84
C THR A 197 0.88 24.36 14.87
N TYR A 198 1.10 23.92 16.11
CA TYR A 198 0.17 24.08 17.23
C TYR A 198 0.54 25.28 18.12
N SER A 199 -0.30 25.58 19.10
CA SER A 199 -0.15 26.73 20.01
C SER A 199 1.07 26.69 20.92
N ASP A 200 1.67 25.53 21.11
CA ASP A 200 2.88 25.30 21.92
C ASP A 200 4.13 25.08 21.03
N ASP A 201 4.06 25.55 19.78
CA ASP A 201 5.10 25.45 18.75
C ASP A 201 5.48 24.01 18.34
N VAL A 202 4.73 23.00 18.79
CA VAL A 202 4.87 21.65 18.24
C VAL A 202 4.44 21.65 16.78
N THR A 203 5.26 21.03 15.93
CA THR A 203 4.95 20.78 14.53
C THR A 203 4.67 19.29 14.30
N ARG A 204 3.77 18.99 13.37
CA ARG A 204 3.48 17.62 12.93
C ARG A 204 3.30 17.57 11.43
N ASP A 205 3.82 16.51 10.82
CA ASP A 205 3.39 16.08 9.50
C ASP A 205 1.94 15.59 9.59
N VAL A 206 1.06 16.24 8.84
CA VAL A 206 -0.38 15.95 8.75
C VAL A 206 -0.80 15.72 7.29
N THR A 207 0.16 15.36 6.42
CA THR A 207 -0.05 15.16 4.98
C THR A 207 -1.19 14.19 4.72
N PHE A 208 -1.12 12.99 5.30
CA PHE A 208 -2.15 11.98 5.12
C PHE A 208 -3.41 12.27 5.97
N GLU A 209 -3.27 12.97 7.10
CA GLU A 209 -4.39 13.40 7.94
C GLU A 209 -5.28 14.44 7.28
N SER A 210 -4.72 15.22 6.36
CA SER A 210 -5.43 16.24 5.60
C SER A 210 -6.32 15.66 4.51
N LYS A 211 -7.39 16.38 4.22
CA LYS A 211 -8.18 16.22 2.98
C LYS A 211 -7.48 17.00 1.89
N ALA A 212 -7.28 16.38 0.73
CA ALA A 212 -6.69 17.05 -0.42
C ALA A 212 -7.43 16.69 -1.70
N TRP A 213 -7.65 17.67 -2.57
CA TRP A 213 -8.27 17.48 -3.88
C TRP A 213 -7.84 18.58 -4.84
N VAL A 214 -7.82 18.26 -6.14
CA VAL A 214 -7.50 19.23 -7.18
C VAL A 214 -8.77 19.96 -7.60
N GLU A 215 -8.67 21.27 -7.83
CA GLU A 215 -9.79 22.10 -8.29
C GLU A 215 -10.26 21.72 -9.70
N ASP A 216 -9.31 21.54 -10.64
CA ASP A 216 -9.56 21.06 -12.00
C ASP A 216 -8.76 19.77 -12.28
N SER A 217 -9.45 18.62 -12.23
CA SER A 217 -8.88 17.30 -12.48
C SER A 217 -8.64 16.98 -13.97
N SER A 218 -9.00 17.88 -14.88
CA SER A 218 -8.70 17.75 -16.31
C SER A 218 -7.26 18.17 -16.65
N ILE A 219 -6.64 18.99 -15.79
CA ILE A 219 -5.27 19.50 -15.95
C ILE A 219 -4.25 18.59 -15.26
N VAL A 220 -4.58 18.12 -14.06
CA VAL A 220 -3.71 17.27 -13.22
C VAL A 220 -4.50 16.11 -12.66
N GLU A 221 -3.92 14.93 -12.67
CA GLU A 221 -4.39 13.81 -11.88
C GLU A 221 -3.80 13.86 -10.48
N PHE A 222 -4.64 13.64 -9.47
CA PHE A 222 -4.19 13.47 -8.09
C PHE A 222 -4.63 12.09 -7.60
N LYS A 223 -3.67 11.18 -7.53
CA LYS A 223 -3.89 9.79 -7.14
C LYS A 223 -2.78 9.38 -6.19
N ASP A 224 -3.16 8.74 -5.09
CA ASP A 224 -2.20 8.21 -4.11
C ASP A 224 -1.21 9.26 -3.59
N ARG A 225 -1.72 10.49 -3.40
CA ARG A 225 -0.96 11.70 -3.03
C ARG A 225 0.11 12.14 -4.04
N ILE A 226 0.10 11.57 -5.24
CA ILE A 226 0.97 11.94 -6.35
C ILE A 226 0.15 12.75 -7.36
N LEU A 227 0.71 13.88 -7.76
CA LEU A 227 0.22 14.73 -8.84
C LEU A 227 0.96 14.37 -10.12
N THR A 228 0.22 14.05 -11.19
CA THR A 228 0.77 13.81 -12.53
C THR A 228 0.07 14.69 -13.58
N PRO A 229 0.78 15.18 -14.60
CA PRO A 229 0.22 16.09 -15.58
C PRO A 229 -0.73 15.35 -16.54
N LYS A 230 -1.87 15.98 -16.87
CA LYS A 230 -2.80 15.52 -17.91
C LYS A 230 -2.89 16.48 -19.08
N LYS A 231 -2.91 17.78 -18.80
CA LYS A 231 -3.05 18.83 -19.81
C LYS A 231 -2.34 20.10 -19.36
N ASP A 232 -1.81 20.85 -20.31
CA ASP A 232 -1.23 22.16 -20.05
C ASP A 232 -2.27 23.14 -19.50
N GLY A 233 -1.87 23.91 -18.49
CA GLY A 233 -2.77 24.84 -17.81
C GLY A 233 -2.37 25.13 -16.38
N LYS A 234 -3.24 25.85 -15.69
CA LYS A 234 -3.08 26.22 -14.27
C LYS A 234 -4.26 25.68 -13.48
N THR A 235 -3.97 25.09 -12.34
CA THR A 235 -4.95 24.59 -11.38
C THR A 235 -4.41 24.78 -9.97
N LYS A 236 -5.13 24.30 -8.96
CA LYS A 236 -4.71 24.36 -7.57
C LYS A 236 -4.99 23.04 -6.88
N LEU A 237 -4.06 22.62 -6.02
CA LEU A 237 -4.34 21.60 -5.02
C LEU A 237 -4.88 22.31 -3.78
N ILE A 238 -6.10 21.93 -3.40
CA ILE A 238 -6.74 22.41 -2.20
C ILE A 238 -6.45 21.41 -1.09
N VAL A 239 -5.92 21.90 0.03
CA VAL A 239 -5.58 21.07 1.18
C VAL A 239 -6.25 21.63 2.42
N GLN A 240 -6.95 20.78 3.16
CA GLN A 240 -7.68 21.14 4.36
C GLN A 240 -7.28 20.23 5.53
N PHE A 241 -6.93 20.84 6.65
CA PHE A 241 -6.71 20.15 7.92
C PHE A 241 -7.42 20.92 9.05
N GLN A 242 -8.30 20.22 9.77
CA GLN A 242 -9.21 20.81 10.75
C GLN A 242 -9.99 22.01 10.15
N ASN A 243 -9.91 23.17 10.80
CA ASN A 243 -10.56 24.41 10.40
C ASN A 243 -9.71 25.29 9.45
N GLN A 244 -8.52 24.82 9.05
CA GLN A 244 -7.65 25.56 8.14
C GLN A 244 -7.62 24.94 6.75
N LYS A 245 -7.53 25.81 5.75
CA LYS A 245 -7.51 25.47 4.33
C LYS A 245 -6.45 26.31 3.63
N ILE A 246 -5.65 25.68 2.78
CA ILE A 246 -4.65 26.36 1.95
C ILE A 246 -4.80 25.90 0.49
N GLU A 247 -4.28 26.72 -0.41
CA GLU A 247 -4.26 26.45 -1.84
C GLU A 247 -2.80 26.42 -2.31
N VAL A 248 -2.40 25.33 -2.96
CA VAL A 248 -1.08 25.16 -3.56
C VAL A 248 -1.24 25.33 -5.07
N PRO A 249 -0.74 26.42 -5.68
CA PRO A 249 -0.83 26.63 -7.12
C PRO A 249 -0.06 25.55 -7.88
N ILE A 250 -0.66 25.04 -8.95
CA ILE A 250 -0.04 24.09 -9.87
C ILE A 250 -0.02 24.67 -11.28
N ASN A 251 1.15 24.63 -11.92
CA ASN A 251 1.34 24.99 -13.33
C ASN A 251 1.83 23.76 -14.10
N VAL A 252 1.14 23.41 -15.18
CA VAL A 252 1.51 22.30 -16.07
C VAL A 252 1.90 22.85 -17.43
N GLU A 253 3.09 22.48 -17.90
CA GLU A 253 3.62 22.87 -19.20
C GLU A 253 4.25 21.66 -19.90
N GLY A 254 3.98 21.50 -21.20
CA GLY A 254 4.57 20.42 -21.99
C GLY A 254 4.11 19.03 -21.51
N SER A 255 2.85 18.89 -21.08
CA SER A 255 2.24 17.62 -20.67
C SER A 255 2.27 16.53 -21.75
N SER A 256 2.46 16.91 -23.03
CA SER A 256 2.66 15.98 -24.15
C SER A 256 4.12 15.83 -24.59
N THR A 257 5.04 16.54 -23.94
CA THR A 257 6.46 16.49 -24.24
C THR A 257 7.10 15.34 -23.46
N PRO A 258 7.79 14.38 -24.10
CA PRO A 258 8.49 13.32 -23.38
C PRO A 258 9.55 13.91 -22.44
N ARG A 259 9.75 13.30 -21.26
CA ARG A 259 10.87 13.66 -20.39
C ARG A 259 12.19 13.23 -21.04
N PRO A 260 13.16 14.13 -21.26
CA PRO A 260 14.48 13.74 -21.75
C PRO A 260 15.15 12.73 -20.81
N VAL A 261 15.87 11.76 -21.38
CA VAL A 261 16.60 10.77 -20.59
C VAL A 261 17.86 11.39 -20.00
N SER A 262 18.01 11.32 -18.67
CA SER A 262 19.19 11.76 -17.94
C SER A 262 20.20 10.62 -17.85
N PHE A 263 21.46 10.85 -18.21
CA PHE A 263 22.48 9.82 -18.05
C PHE A 263 22.66 9.47 -16.57
N LYS A 264 22.68 10.46 -15.70
CA LYS A 264 22.90 10.26 -14.27
C LYS A 264 21.71 9.60 -13.58
N LEU A 265 20.49 10.04 -13.87
CA LEU A 265 19.29 9.60 -13.16
C LEU A 265 18.59 8.39 -13.80
N ASP A 266 18.86 8.09 -15.08
CA ASP A 266 18.18 7.01 -15.81
C ASP A 266 19.16 5.94 -16.32
N VAL A 267 20.23 6.34 -17.00
CA VAL A 267 21.19 5.39 -17.61
C VAL A 267 22.08 4.72 -16.55
N MET A 268 22.58 5.48 -15.56
CA MET A 268 23.44 4.90 -14.51
C MET A 268 22.71 3.86 -13.65
N PRO A 269 21.47 4.09 -13.20
CA PRO A 269 20.71 3.06 -12.51
C PRO A 269 20.52 1.79 -13.34
N VAL A 270 20.35 1.90 -14.66
CA VAL A 270 20.30 0.73 -15.55
C VAL A 270 21.60 -0.06 -15.47
N PHE A 271 22.77 0.59 -15.54
CA PHE A 271 24.06 -0.10 -15.43
C PHE A 271 24.28 -0.74 -14.06
N MET A 272 23.87 -0.07 -12.99
CA MET A 272 23.96 -0.61 -11.63
C MET A 272 23.06 -1.83 -11.46
N LYS A 273 21.79 -1.71 -11.88
CA LYS A 273 20.80 -2.77 -11.72
C LYS A 273 21.09 -3.98 -12.59
N ALA A 274 21.55 -3.75 -13.82
CA ALA A 274 21.95 -4.79 -14.76
C ALA A 274 23.33 -5.39 -14.45
N GLY A 275 24.12 -4.78 -13.56
CA GLY A 275 25.41 -5.27 -13.13
C GLY A 275 26.60 -4.89 -14.03
N CYS A 276 26.42 -4.00 -15.01
CA CYS A 276 27.44 -3.59 -15.97
C CYS A 276 28.68 -2.99 -15.29
N ASN A 277 28.46 -2.12 -14.29
CA ASN A 277 29.49 -1.34 -13.60
C ASN A 277 29.88 -1.93 -12.23
N THR A 278 29.73 -3.25 -12.09
CA THR A 278 30.15 -3.98 -10.89
C THR A 278 31.65 -4.32 -10.96
N GLY A 279 32.25 -4.61 -9.79
CA GLY A 279 33.68 -4.90 -9.67
C GLY A 279 34.15 -6.17 -10.39
N SER A 280 33.25 -7.01 -10.89
CA SER A 280 33.59 -8.22 -11.64
C SER A 280 33.90 -7.94 -13.13
N CYS A 281 33.36 -6.85 -13.70
CA CYS A 281 33.46 -6.56 -15.13
C CYS A 281 33.95 -5.14 -15.40
N HIS A 282 33.13 -4.29 -16.03
CA HIS A 282 33.54 -2.94 -16.44
C HIS A 282 33.77 -2.00 -15.25
N GLY A 283 33.17 -2.28 -14.08
CA GLY A 283 33.43 -1.56 -12.83
C GLY A 283 34.69 -2.01 -12.08
N SER A 284 35.43 -2.99 -12.59
CA SER A 284 36.69 -3.42 -11.98
C SER A 284 37.79 -2.35 -12.15
N ALA A 285 38.80 -2.38 -11.28
CA ALA A 285 39.92 -1.43 -11.34
C ALA A 285 40.72 -1.45 -12.67
N ARG A 286 40.59 -2.53 -13.46
CA ARG A 286 41.22 -2.66 -14.79
C ARG A 286 40.23 -2.48 -15.94
N GLY A 287 38.93 -2.40 -15.66
CA GLY A 287 37.86 -2.53 -16.65
C GLY A 287 37.90 -3.88 -17.39
N GLN A 288 37.16 -3.96 -18.50
CA GLN A 288 37.20 -5.11 -19.41
C GLN A 288 37.29 -4.62 -20.86
N ASP A 289 38.12 -5.25 -21.68
CA ASP A 289 38.33 -4.90 -23.09
C ASP A 289 38.61 -3.40 -23.35
N ARG A 290 39.36 -2.76 -22.45
CA ARG A 290 39.64 -1.31 -22.46
C ARG A 290 38.36 -0.46 -22.37
N PHE A 291 37.35 -0.98 -21.71
CA PHE A 291 36.16 -0.25 -21.31
C PHE A 291 36.01 -0.35 -19.80
N MET A 292 36.19 0.79 -19.14
CA MET A 292 36.12 0.94 -17.70
C MET A 292 34.96 1.88 -17.38
N LEU A 293 34.05 1.41 -16.55
CA LEU A 293 33.04 2.22 -15.89
C LEU A 293 33.45 2.38 -14.43
N SER A 294 33.00 3.46 -13.81
CA SER A 294 33.20 3.67 -12.40
C SER A 294 32.42 2.64 -11.59
N LEU A 295 33.03 2.13 -10.52
CA LEU A 295 32.40 1.13 -9.66
C LEU A 295 31.09 1.70 -9.09
N PHE A 296 29.97 1.03 -9.38
CA PHE A 296 28.63 1.44 -8.97
C PHE A 296 28.25 2.88 -9.34
N GLY A 297 28.83 3.43 -10.41
CA GLY A 297 28.47 4.77 -10.91
C GLY A 297 29.02 5.91 -10.05
N TYR A 298 30.14 5.69 -9.34
CA TYR A 298 30.81 6.71 -8.52
C TYR A 298 31.23 7.97 -9.30
N ASP A 299 31.54 7.83 -10.60
CA ASP A 299 31.94 8.92 -11.50
C ASP A 299 31.06 8.91 -12.77
N PRO A 300 29.80 9.37 -12.69
CA PRO A 300 28.91 9.41 -13.85
C PRO A 300 29.44 10.31 -14.98
N GLU A 301 30.18 11.36 -14.64
CA GLU A 301 30.68 12.30 -15.65
C GLU A 301 31.78 11.66 -16.50
N GLY A 302 32.74 11.00 -15.86
CA GLY A 302 33.74 10.25 -16.58
C GLY A 302 33.14 9.05 -17.30
N ASP A 303 32.16 8.36 -16.73
CA ASP A 303 31.51 7.22 -17.41
C ASP A 303 30.81 7.64 -18.69
N HIS A 304 30.13 8.79 -18.68
CA HIS A 304 29.57 9.40 -19.87
C HIS A 304 30.65 9.63 -20.93
N TYR A 305 31.78 10.22 -20.55
CA TYR A 305 32.90 10.47 -21.45
C TYR A 305 33.51 9.17 -22.00
N ARG A 306 33.70 8.14 -21.18
CA ARG A 306 34.29 6.85 -21.57
C ARG A 306 33.40 6.11 -22.57
N ILE A 307 32.08 6.20 -22.40
CA ILE A 307 31.10 5.63 -23.33
C ILE A 307 31.07 6.41 -24.64
N THR A 308 30.95 7.74 -24.56
CA THR A 308 30.60 8.57 -25.73
C THR A 308 31.80 9.10 -26.51
N ARG A 309 32.96 9.30 -25.87
CA ARG A 309 34.11 10.02 -26.47
C ARG A 309 35.39 9.20 -26.55
N GLU A 310 35.75 8.44 -25.51
CA GLU A 310 37.07 7.81 -25.43
C GLU A 310 37.37 6.84 -26.60
N GLN A 311 36.33 6.15 -27.12
CA GLN A 311 36.39 5.41 -28.39
C GLN A 311 35.01 5.44 -29.08
N GLY A 312 34.48 6.65 -29.32
CA GLY A 312 33.07 6.91 -29.59
C GLY A 312 32.37 5.95 -30.57
N THR A 313 32.95 5.68 -31.75
CA THR A 313 32.31 4.86 -32.78
C THR A 313 32.30 3.35 -32.51
N ARG A 314 33.02 2.87 -31.49
CA ARG A 314 33.08 1.43 -31.15
C ARG A 314 32.02 1.00 -30.13
N ARG A 315 31.44 1.94 -29.37
CA ARG A 315 30.55 1.63 -28.24
C ARG A 315 29.11 2.01 -28.51
N ILE A 316 28.92 3.15 -29.16
CA ILE A 316 27.61 3.71 -29.48
C ILE A 316 27.51 4.01 -30.97
N ASN A 317 26.32 3.80 -31.51
CA ASN A 317 25.94 4.16 -32.86
C ASN A 317 24.75 5.12 -32.77
N LEU A 318 24.98 6.42 -32.97
CA LEU A 318 23.91 7.42 -32.90
C LEU A 318 23.04 7.45 -34.17
N ALA A 319 23.50 6.84 -35.27
CA ALA A 319 22.70 6.73 -36.50
C ALA A 319 21.66 5.61 -36.39
N ILE A 320 22.04 4.49 -35.76
CA ILE A 320 21.16 3.37 -35.46
C ILE A 320 21.37 2.96 -33.98
N PRO A 321 20.71 3.67 -33.03
CA PRO A 321 20.86 3.46 -31.59
C PRO A 321 20.75 2.01 -31.12
N GLU A 322 19.82 1.26 -31.71
CA GLU A 322 19.56 -0.15 -31.41
C GLU A 322 20.75 -1.06 -31.76
N GLU A 323 21.57 -0.69 -32.75
CA GLU A 323 22.79 -1.39 -33.17
C GLU A 323 24.05 -0.88 -32.44
N SER A 324 23.87 -0.10 -31.38
CA SER A 324 25.00 0.24 -30.51
C SER A 324 25.52 -1.03 -29.85
N MET A 325 26.83 -1.31 -29.98
CA MET A 325 27.47 -2.46 -29.31
C MET A 325 27.16 -2.52 -27.82
N LEU A 326 27.03 -1.37 -27.15
CA LEU A 326 26.59 -1.27 -25.76
C LEU A 326 25.20 -1.90 -25.53
N VAL A 327 24.25 -1.67 -26.45
CA VAL A 327 22.88 -2.20 -26.40
C VAL A 327 22.87 -3.67 -26.79
N GLU A 328 23.48 -4.03 -27.91
CA GLU A 328 23.51 -5.40 -28.44
C GLU A 328 24.14 -6.40 -27.46
N LYS A 329 25.27 -6.04 -26.83
CA LYS A 329 25.90 -6.88 -25.80
C LYS A 329 25.00 -7.05 -24.59
N ALA A 330 24.29 -5.99 -24.18
CA ALA A 330 23.41 -6.04 -23.02
C ALA A 330 22.17 -6.92 -23.26
N ILE A 331 21.64 -6.96 -24.49
CA ILE A 331 20.52 -7.85 -24.86
C ILE A 331 20.95 -9.24 -25.36
N GLY A 332 22.26 -9.45 -25.54
CA GLY A 332 22.84 -10.72 -25.94
C GLY A 332 22.67 -11.07 -27.41
N THR A 333 22.46 -10.08 -28.29
CA THR A 333 22.44 -10.32 -29.76
C THR A 333 23.84 -10.51 -30.33
N VAL A 334 24.87 -9.99 -29.64
CA VAL A 334 26.28 -10.24 -29.94
C VAL A 334 26.99 -10.87 -28.73
N PRO A 335 28.06 -11.65 -28.95
CA PRO A 335 28.79 -12.29 -27.85
C PRO A 335 29.31 -11.29 -26.80
N HIS A 336 29.03 -11.60 -25.54
CA HIS A 336 29.46 -10.83 -24.38
C HIS A 336 29.78 -11.79 -23.23
N THR A 337 30.97 -11.68 -22.64
CA THR A 337 31.41 -12.54 -21.53
C THR A 337 30.50 -12.42 -20.31
N GLY A 338 29.92 -11.24 -20.06
CA GLY A 338 28.93 -11.03 -19.00
C GLY A 338 27.53 -11.59 -19.30
N GLY A 339 27.33 -12.20 -20.48
CA GLY A 339 26.05 -12.73 -20.92
C GLY A 339 25.01 -11.64 -21.24
N LYS A 340 23.77 -12.10 -21.41
CA LYS A 340 22.59 -11.25 -21.58
C LYS A 340 22.19 -10.67 -20.22
N LEU A 341 22.02 -9.35 -20.15
CA LEU A 341 21.68 -8.62 -18.93
C LEU A 341 20.20 -8.27 -18.84
N PHE A 342 19.55 -7.95 -19.97
CA PHE A 342 18.10 -7.69 -20.04
C PHE A 342 17.55 -7.98 -21.44
N SER A 343 16.23 -8.02 -21.59
CA SER A 343 15.58 -8.35 -22.86
C SER A 343 15.36 -7.12 -23.75
N HIS A 344 15.34 -7.34 -25.08
CA HIS A 344 14.85 -6.36 -26.04
C HIS A 344 13.44 -5.90 -25.67
N GLY A 345 13.16 -4.59 -25.76
CA GLY A 345 11.88 -4.01 -25.37
C GLY A 345 11.62 -3.87 -23.86
N SER A 346 12.53 -4.33 -23.00
CA SER A 346 12.47 -4.04 -21.56
C SER A 346 12.66 -2.55 -21.28
N ASP A 347 12.29 -2.08 -20.10
CA ASP A 347 12.46 -0.66 -19.75
C ASP A 347 13.93 -0.25 -19.68
N HIS A 348 14.83 -1.15 -19.28
CA HIS A 348 16.27 -0.91 -19.33
C HIS A 348 16.74 -0.66 -20.77
N TRP A 349 16.26 -1.47 -21.70
CA TRP A 349 16.54 -1.29 -23.13
C TRP A 349 15.96 0.02 -23.66
N LYS A 350 14.70 0.34 -23.34
CA LYS A 350 14.05 1.58 -23.77
C LYS A 350 14.79 2.81 -23.27
N THR A 351 15.26 2.80 -22.01
CA THR A 351 16.04 3.89 -21.43
C THR A 351 17.37 4.09 -22.17
N LEU A 352 18.13 3.02 -22.41
CA LEU A 352 19.41 3.12 -23.13
C LEU A 352 19.22 3.60 -24.58
N VAL A 353 18.27 3.01 -25.29
CA VAL A 353 17.99 3.38 -26.69
C VAL A 353 17.42 4.79 -26.77
N GLY A 354 16.54 5.19 -25.85
CA GLY A 354 16.02 6.55 -25.76
C GLY A 354 17.13 7.58 -25.55
N TRP A 355 18.03 7.32 -24.59
CA TRP A 355 19.21 8.17 -24.35
C TRP A 355 20.09 8.32 -25.61
N LEU A 356 20.32 7.22 -26.34
CA LEU A 356 21.10 7.24 -27.57
C LEU A 356 20.36 7.97 -28.71
N LYS A 357 19.04 7.81 -28.84
CA LYS A 357 18.18 8.55 -29.79
C LYS A 357 18.20 10.05 -29.52
N ASP A 358 18.30 10.44 -28.24
CA ASP A 358 18.45 11.84 -27.82
C ASP A 358 19.88 12.38 -28.03
N GLY A 359 20.76 11.62 -28.69
CA GLY A 359 22.13 12.03 -29.02
C GLY A 359 23.13 11.75 -27.90
N ALA A 360 22.81 10.85 -26.97
CA ALA A 360 23.65 10.47 -25.84
C ALA A 360 24.10 11.67 -24.99
N GLN A 361 23.19 12.61 -24.73
CA GLN A 361 23.47 13.80 -23.92
C GLN A 361 23.80 13.42 -22.47
N LYS A 362 24.58 14.25 -21.77
CA LYS A 362 24.95 13.96 -20.38
C LYS A 362 23.72 14.05 -19.47
N ASP A 363 23.24 15.25 -19.18
CA ASP A 363 21.96 15.42 -18.49
C ASP A 363 21.22 16.58 -19.13
N PRO A 364 19.87 16.53 -19.21
CA PRO A 364 19.08 17.69 -19.64
C PRO A 364 19.37 18.89 -18.72
N LYS A 365 19.50 20.07 -19.33
CA LYS A 365 19.73 21.34 -18.61
C LYS A 365 18.50 21.82 -17.88
#